data_AF-A0A4R4YUM5-F1
#
_entry.id   AF-A0A4R4YUM5-F1
#
_cell.length_a   1.000
_cell.length_b   1.000
_cell.length_c   1.000
_cell.angle_alpha   90.00
_cell.angle_beta   90.00
_cell.angle_gamma   90.00
#
_symmetry.space_group_name_H-M   'P 1'
#
loop_
_entity.id
_entity.type
_entity.pdbx_description
1 polymer ?
#
loop_
_entity_poly.entity_id
_entity_poly.type
_entity_poly.pdbx_seq_one_letter_code
_entity_poly.pdbx_strand_id
1 'polypeptide(L)'
;MTTTDPQQQEGNPFGAAGQPRSARDAVNEMVEAGLLDGLMDTVDRDGLALTGQGGFLPELVKAVLERGLQAEMSDHLGYDKGDPAGRGSPNSRNGTSAKTISTEIGDVDLDVPRDRAGSFEPRLVPKGSRRAGGLDEIIISLYAGGMTVRDIQHHLQRTYGTELSHETISKITDAVLDEVTAWQSRPLEEIYPIVYLDALVVKVRDGHQVRNRSAHIAVGVDLDGVKHVLGIWVQAGEGAKFWAGVCAELRNRGVKDVLI
;
A
#
# COMPACT_ATOMS: atom_id res chain seq x y z
N MET A 1 53.76 42.82 16.39
CA MET A 1 52.32 43.01 16.14
C MET A 1 51.94 42.10 14.99
N THR A 2 50.93 41.29 15.26
CA THR A 2 50.51 40.06 14.59
C THR A 2 49.82 40.31 13.26
N THR A 3 50.23 39.61 12.20
CA THR A 3 49.43 39.45 10.98
C THR A 3 49.42 37.98 10.65
N THR A 4 48.43 37.29 11.21
CA THR A 4 48.03 35.94 10.81
C THR A 4 46.94 36.11 9.77
N ASP A 5 47.24 35.62 8.57
CA ASP A 5 46.35 35.56 7.41
C ASP A 5 45.23 34.54 7.67
N PRO A 6 43.94 34.90 7.63
CA PRO A 6 42.86 33.93 7.75
C PRO A 6 42.53 33.32 6.39
N GLN A 7 42.61 31.99 6.37
CA GLN A 7 42.15 31.12 5.29
C GLN A 7 40.75 31.49 4.80
N GLN A 8 40.61 31.56 3.48
CA GLN A 8 39.35 31.60 2.76
C GLN A 8 38.45 30.42 3.18
N GLN A 9 37.31 30.73 3.79
CA GLN A 9 36.14 29.86 3.75
C GLN A 9 35.22 30.36 2.64
N GLU A 10 35.27 29.66 1.50
CA GLU A 10 34.24 29.75 0.48
C GLU A 10 32.91 29.31 1.10
N GLY A 11 31.98 30.26 1.22
CA GLY A 11 30.61 29.99 1.63
C GLY A 11 29.92 29.08 0.62
N ASN A 12 29.44 27.94 1.09
CA ASN A 12 28.58 27.02 0.36
C ASN A 12 27.36 27.77 -0.23
N PRO A 13 27.16 27.81 -1.56
CA PRO A 13 26.07 28.53 -2.20
C PRO A 13 24.74 27.76 -2.19
N PHE A 14 24.71 26.56 -1.60
CA PHE A 14 23.50 25.78 -1.43
C PHE A 14 22.94 26.03 -0.03
N GLY A 15 22.16 27.10 0.08
CA GLY A 15 21.27 27.33 1.20
C GLY A 15 20.50 26.04 1.51
N ALA A 16 20.52 25.65 2.79
CA ALA A 16 19.78 24.51 3.28
C ALA A 16 18.34 24.60 2.81
N ALA A 17 17.95 23.72 1.89
CA ALA A 17 16.55 23.45 1.63
C ALA A 17 15.94 23.04 2.98
N GLY A 18 15.03 23.88 3.50
CA GLY A 18 14.38 23.64 4.78
C GLY A 18 13.86 22.21 4.82
N GLN A 19 14.23 21.49 5.88
CA GLN A 19 13.76 20.14 6.12
C GLN A 19 12.23 20.12 5.97
N PRO A 20 11.63 19.19 5.20
CA PRO A 20 10.19 19.14 5.05
C PRO A 20 9.57 18.96 6.43
N ARG A 21 8.70 19.91 6.80
CA ARG A 21 7.98 19.92 8.08
C ARG A 21 7.31 18.56 8.26
N SER A 22 7.63 17.85 9.34
CA SER A 22 7.05 16.53 9.55
C SER A 22 5.58 16.68 9.95
N ALA A 23 4.73 15.72 9.55
CA ALA A 23 3.32 15.70 9.96
C ALA A 23 3.19 15.73 11.49
N ARG A 24 4.16 15.14 12.20
CA ARG A 24 4.23 15.14 13.67
C ARG A 24 4.42 16.54 14.24
N ASP A 25 5.28 17.37 13.65
CA ASP A 25 5.52 18.73 14.12
C ASP A 25 4.31 19.64 13.88
N ALA A 26 3.63 19.46 12.75
CA ALA A 26 2.39 20.18 12.47
C ALA A 26 1.26 19.81 13.44
N VAL A 27 1.13 18.52 13.79
CA VAL A 27 0.15 18.05 14.78
C VAL A 27 0.48 18.58 16.17
N ASN A 28 1.76 18.51 16.59
CA ASN A 28 2.17 19.02 17.90
C ASN A 28 1.88 20.52 18.06
N GLU A 29 2.09 21.33 17.02
CA GLU A 29 1.74 22.76 17.07
C GLU A 29 0.22 22.98 17.20
N MET A 30 -0.60 22.13 16.58
CA MET A 30 -2.06 22.16 16.77
C MET A 30 -2.49 21.73 18.19
N VAL A 31 -1.78 20.77 18.80
CA VAL A 31 -1.96 20.38 20.22
C VAL A 31 -1.63 21.58 21.11
N GLU A 32 -0.46 22.18 20.91
CA GLU A 32 0.03 23.32 21.70
C GLU A 32 -0.87 24.56 21.56
N ALA A 33 -1.52 24.74 20.41
CA ALA A 33 -2.52 25.78 20.20
C ALA A 33 -3.86 25.52 20.93
N GLY A 34 -4.00 24.42 21.68
CA GLY A 34 -5.20 24.08 22.45
C GLY A 34 -6.41 23.68 21.59
N LEU A 35 -6.20 23.48 20.28
CA LEU A 35 -7.26 23.18 19.33
C LEU A 35 -7.83 21.76 19.56
N LEU A 36 -6.97 20.83 19.99
CA LEU A 36 -7.34 19.45 20.25
C LEU A 36 -8.08 19.27 21.58
N ASP A 37 -7.74 20.05 22.61
CA ASP A 37 -8.43 20.02 23.90
C ASP A 37 -9.89 20.45 23.75
N GLY A 38 -10.15 21.54 23.02
CA GLY A 38 -11.52 21.99 22.73
C GLY A 38 -12.32 21.03 21.84
N LEU A 39 -11.64 20.31 20.94
CA LEU A 39 -12.26 19.26 20.12
C LEU A 39 -12.63 18.02 20.95
N MET A 40 -11.74 17.57 21.84
CA MET A 40 -12.00 16.43 22.73
C MET A 40 -13.11 16.73 23.73
N ASP A 41 -13.13 17.94 24.30
CA ASP A 41 -14.22 18.40 25.18
C ASP A 41 -15.59 18.37 24.47
N THR A 42 -15.62 18.62 23.16
CA THR A 42 -16.85 18.56 22.36
C THR A 42 -17.27 17.11 22.10
N VAL A 43 -16.33 16.24 21.79
CA VAL A 43 -16.57 14.80 21.61
C VAL A 43 -17.10 14.16 22.89
N ASP A 44 -16.49 14.47 24.04
CA ASP A 44 -16.88 13.94 25.35
C ASP A 44 -18.24 14.48 25.82
N ARG A 45 -18.52 15.76 25.56
CA ARG A 45 -19.81 16.39 25.90
C ARG A 45 -20.97 15.82 25.10
N ASP A 46 -20.76 15.60 23.81
CA ASP A 46 -21.80 15.18 22.88
C ASP A 46 -21.87 13.64 22.74
N GLY A 47 -20.99 12.90 23.43
CA GLY A 47 -20.95 11.44 23.43
C GLY A 47 -20.66 10.83 22.06
N LEU A 48 -19.89 11.53 21.23
CA LEU A 48 -19.59 11.11 19.86
C LEU A 48 -18.63 9.92 19.84
N ALA A 49 -18.92 8.94 19.00
CA ALA A 49 -17.97 7.86 18.75
C ALA A 49 -16.73 8.42 18.03
N LEU A 50 -15.54 8.02 18.47
CA LEU A 50 -14.28 8.44 17.84
C LEU A 50 -14.11 7.84 16.43
N THR A 51 -14.53 6.58 16.25
CA THR A 51 -14.42 5.80 15.01
C THR A 51 -15.79 5.21 14.63
N GLY A 52 -15.88 4.66 13.41
CA GLY A 52 -17.13 4.09 12.86
C GLY A 52 -17.94 5.12 12.06
N GLN A 53 -19.01 4.67 11.40
CA GLN A 53 -19.80 5.54 10.51
C GLN A 53 -20.42 6.71 11.28
N GLY A 54 -20.16 7.94 10.82
CA GLY A 54 -20.59 9.18 11.50
C GLY A 54 -19.79 9.51 12.77
N GLY A 55 -18.67 8.82 13.00
CA GLY A 55 -17.73 9.13 14.07
C GLY A 55 -16.93 10.41 13.79
N PHE A 56 -16.34 10.97 14.84
CA PHE A 56 -15.60 12.24 14.77
C PHE A 56 -14.39 12.17 13.82
N LEU A 57 -13.58 11.11 13.88
CA LEU A 57 -12.39 10.99 13.04
C LEU A 57 -12.74 10.84 11.55
N PRO A 58 -13.73 10.02 11.14
CA PRO A 58 -14.22 10.00 9.76
C PRO A 58 -14.68 11.36 9.23
N GLU A 59 -15.41 12.16 10.02
CA GLU A 59 -15.83 13.51 9.63
C GLU A 59 -14.65 14.48 9.52
N LEU A 60 -13.63 14.34 10.36
CA LEU A 60 -12.39 15.10 10.24
C LEU A 60 -11.64 14.75 8.96
N VAL A 61 -11.52 13.46 8.65
CA VAL A 61 -10.89 12.97 7.41
C VAL A 61 -11.67 13.44 6.19
N LYS A 62 -13.01 13.41 6.22
CA LYS A 62 -13.88 13.99 5.19
C LYS A 62 -13.51 15.45 4.93
N ALA A 63 -13.48 16.28 5.98
CA ALA A 63 -13.22 17.71 5.85
C ALA A 63 -11.83 17.99 5.25
N VAL A 64 -10.81 17.20 5.60
CA VAL A 64 -9.46 17.33 5.04
C VAL A 64 -9.44 16.92 3.57
N LEU A 65 -10.03 15.77 3.23
CA LEU A 65 -10.06 15.26 1.86
C LEU A 65 -10.85 16.18 0.92
N GLU A 66 -12.02 16.66 1.33
CA GLU A 66 -12.83 17.59 0.51
C GLU A 66 -12.11 18.92 0.28
N ARG A 67 -11.44 19.48 1.29
CA ARG A 67 -10.63 20.70 1.11
C ARG A 67 -9.47 20.46 0.15
N GLY A 68 -8.76 19.35 0.29
CA GLY A 68 -7.69 18.96 -0.63
C GLY A 68 -8.19 18.80 -2.07
N LEU A 69 -9.34 18.15 -2.26
CA LEU A 69 -9.96 17.99 -3.58
C LEU A 69 -10.42 19.32 -4.19
N GLN A 70 -10.90 20.26 -3.39
CA GLN A 70 -11.25 21.60 -3.88
C GLN A 70 -10.00 22.39 -4.31
N ALA A 71 -8.88 22.22 -3.60
CA ALA A 71 -7.59 22.81 -3.97
C ALA A 71 -7.05 22.21 -5.27
N GLU A 72 -7.06 20.89 -5.43
CA GLU A 72 -6.70 20.24 -6.69
C GLU A 72 -7.58 20.73 -7.86
N MET A 73 -8.88 20.95 -7.63
CA MET A 73 -9.79 21.50 -8.63
C MET A 73 -9.46 22.97 -8.97
N SER A 74 -9.03 23.78 -7.99
CA SER A 74 -8.54 25.14 -8.26
C SER A 74 -7.31 25.12 -9.14
N ASP A 75 -6.35 24.26 -8.82
CA ASP A 75 -5.11 24.11 -9.59
C ASP A 75 -5.38 23.62 -11.01
N HIS A 76 -6.26 22.62 -11.16
CA HIS A 76 -6.65 22.07 -12.48
C HIS A 76 -7.32 23.10 -13.39
N LEU A 77 -8.19 23.94 -12.81
CA LEU A 77 -8.90 24.97 -13.58
C LEU A 77 -8.09 26.27 -13.73
N GLY A 78 -7.08 26.47 -12.90
CA GLY A 78 -6.27 27.70 -12.84
C GLY A 78 -6.98 28.87 -12.16
N TYR A 79 -8.08 28.63 -11.44
CA TYR A 79 -8.84 29.66 -10.73
C TYR A 79 -9.70 29.10 -9.59
N ASP A 80 -9.97 29.96 -8.60
CA ASP A 80 -10.77 29.61 -7.43
C ASP A 80 -12.28 29.67 -7.67
N LYS A 81 -13.03 29.00 -6.78
CA LYS A 81 -14.49 28.99 -6.84
C LYS A 81 -15.03 30.42 -6.73
N GLY A 82 -15.70 30.89 -7.78
CA GLY A 82 -16.32 32.21 -7.84
C GLY A 82 -15.41 33.32 -8.36
N ASP A 83 -14.17 32.99 -8.75
CA ASP A 83 -13.23 33.95 -9.31
C ASP A 83 -13.71 34.45 -10.70
N PRO A 84 -13.77 35.78 -10.94
CA PRO A 84 -14.01 36.36 -12.26
C PRO A 84 -13.08 35.84 -13.37
N ALA A 85 -11.87 35.40 -13.05
CA ALA A 85 -10.92 34.80 -14.00
C ALA A 85 -11.48 33.56 -14.71
N GLY A 86 -12.42 32.85 -14.09
CA GLY A 86 -13.12 31.70 -14.70
C GLY A 86 -14.21 32.08 -15.71
N ARG A 87 -14.53 33.37 -15.90
CA ARG A 87 -15.58 33.78 -16.86
C ARG A 87 -15.06 33.68 -18.30
N GLY A 88 -15.67 32.80 -19.08
CA GLY A 88 -15.28 32.56 -20.47
C GLY A 88 -14.17 31.52 -20.64
N SER A 89 -13.76 30.83 -19.56
CA SER A 89 -12.85 29.69 -19.66
C SER A 89 -13.53 28.52 -20.39
N PRO A 90 -12.76 27.69 -21.14
CA PRO A 90 -13.31 26.54 -21.86
C PRO A 90 -13.85 25.44 -20.92
N ASN A 91 -13.42 25.43 -19.66
CA ASN A 91 -13.86 24.48 -18.64
C ASN A 91 -14.27 25.19 -17.35
N SER A 92 -15.24 24.62 -16.63
CA SER A 92 -15.78 25.20 -15.38
C SER A 92 -16.21 24.16 -14.37
N ARG A 93 -16.28 24.54 -13.10
CA ARG A 93 -16.80 23.67 -12.03
C ARG A 93 -18.27 23.33 -12.30
N ASN A 94 -18.64 22.08 -12.09
CA ASN A 94 -19.98 21.53 -12.34
C ASN A 94 -20.48 20.70 -11.15
N GLY A 95 -20.49 21.33 -9.98
CA GLY A 95 -20.97 20.70 -8.75
C GLY A 95 -20.05 19.61 -8.20
N THR A 96 -20.63 18.66 -7.48
CA THR A 96 -19.95 17.54 -6.82
C THR A 96 -20.63 16.22 -7.18
N SER A 97 -19.94 15.10 -6.93
CA SER A 97 -20.51 13.76 -6.94
C SER A 97 -20.22 13.09 -5.61
N ALA A 98 -21.26 12.51 -5.00
CA ALA A 98 -21.11 11.71 -3.80
C ALA A 98 -20.25 10.48 -4.08
N LYS A 99 -19.35 10.17 -3.14
CA LYS A 99 -18.45 9.03 -3.19
C LYS A 99 -18.09 8.58 -1.77
N THR A 100 -18.53 7.40 -1.39
CA THR A 100 -18.11 6.76 -0.14
C THR A 100 -16.78 6.05 -0.32
N ILE A 101 -15.83 6.33 0.57
CA ILE A 101 -14.53 5.66 0.67
C ILE A 101 -14.43 4.93 2.00
N SER A 102 -14.07 3.65 1.96
CA SER A 102 -13.75 2.91 3.18
C SER A 102 -12.33 3.22 3.64
N THR A 103 -12.20 3.58 4.92
CA THR A 103 -10.93 3.87 5.60
C THR A 103 -10.78 3.02 6.86
N GLU A 104 -9.59 2.96 7.45
CA GLU A 104 -9.33 2.19 8.68
C GLU A 104 -10.16 2.65 9.89
N ILE A 105 -10.64 3.90 9.87
CA ILE A 105 -11.44 4.51 10.95
C ILE A 105 -12.95 4.48 10.68
N GLY A 106 -13.38 3.92 9.54
CA GLY A 106 -14.78 3.86 9.11
C GLY A 106 -14.98 4.33 7.66
N ASP A 107 -16.22 4.22 7.18
CA ASP A 107 -16.61 4.75 5.88
C ASP A 107 -16.74 6.28 5.94
N VAL A 108 -16.23 6.94 4.89
CA VAL A 108 -16.21 8.38 4.73
C VAL A 108 -16.97 8.77 3.47
N ASP A 109 -18.07 9.50 3.63
CA ASP A 109 -18.87 10.02 2.52
C ASP A 109 -18.32 11.35 2.02
N LEU A 110 -17.75 11.37 0.81
CA LEU A 110 -17.13 12.55 0.20
C LEU A 110 -17.97 13.17 -0.90
N ASP A 111 -17.96 14.49 -0.97
CA ASP A 111 -18.43 15.27 -2.12
C ASP A 111 -17.27 15.64 -3.06
N VAL A 112 -17.02 14.79 -4.06
CA VAL A 112 -15.91 14.96 -5.01
C VAL A 112 -16.24 16.03 -6.04
N PRO A 113 -15.45 17.11 -6.20
CA PRO A 113 -15.71 18.16 -7.17
C PRO A 113 -15.60 17.65 -8.60
N ARG A 114 -16.42 18.23 -9.49
CA ARG A 114 -16.45 17.90 -10.91
C ARG A 114 -16.24 19.13 -11.76
N ASP A 115 -15.63 18.92 -12.91
CA ASP A 115 -15.54 19.92 -13.98
C ASP A 115 -16.56 19.60 -15.09
N ARG A 116 -16.82 20.58 -15.95
CA ARG A 116 -17.81 20.49 -17.03
C ARG A 116 -17.29 19.66 -18.20
N ALA A 117 -16.00 19.73 -18.48
CA ALA A 117 -15.35 18.94 -19.54
C ALA A 117 -15.08 17.48 -19.14
N GLY A 118 -15.16 17.15 -17.84
CA GLY A 118 -14.89 15.81 -17.31
C GLY A 118 -13.41 15.43 -17.29
N SER A 119 -12.51 16.39 -17.52
CA SER A 119 -11.06 16.17 -17.61
C SER A 119 -10.35 16.21 -16.27
N PHE A 120 -11.03 16.57 -15.18
CA PHE A 120 -10.42 16.58 -13.85
C PHE A 120 -10.13 15.16 -13.35
N GLU A 121 -8.87 14.85 -13.09
CA GLU A 121 -8.42 13.58 -12.51
C GLU A 121 -7.81 13.81 -11.12
N PRO A 122 -8.60 13.68 -10.04
CA PRO A 122 -8.12 13.93 -8.67
C PRO A 122 -7.03 12.94 -8.26
N ARG A 123 -5.97 13.45 -7.61
CA ARG A 123 -4.83 12.63 -7.17
C ARG A 123 -5.03 12.13 -5.75
N LEU A 124 -5.56 12.98 -4.86
CA LEU A 124 -5.91 12.62 -3.48
C LEU A 124 -6.91 11.46 -3.41
N VAL A 125 -7.92 11.48 -4.30
CA VAL A 125 -8.99 10.49 -4.35
C VAL A 125 -9.21 10.07 -5.80
N PRO A 126 -8.47 9.06 -6.32
CA PRO A 126 -8.56 8.66 -7.72
C PRO A 126 -9.97 8.23 -8.13
N LYS A 127 -10.35 8.49 -9.39
CA LYS A 127 -11.60 8.00 -9.97
C LYS A 127 -11.69 6.47 -9.85
N GLY A 128 -12.85 5.95 -9.50
CA GLY A 128 -13.08 4.51 -9.33
C GLY A 128 -12.54 3.89 -8.03
N SER A 129 -11.57 4.51 -7.34
CA SER A 129 -11.08 4.00 -6.05
C SER A 129 -12.12 4.22 -4.94
N ARG A 130 -12.58 3.17 -4.26
CA ARG A 130 -13.52 3.29 -3.12
C ARG A 130 -12.86 3.04 -1.76
N ARG A 131 -11.53 3.02 -1.71
CA ARG A 131 -10.77 2.61 -0.52
C ARG A 131 -9.55 3.49 -0.34
N ALA A 132 -9.27 3.89 0.89
CA ALA A 132 -8.08 4.63 1.25
C ALA A 132 -7.44 4.03 2.53
N GLY A 133 -6.13 3.81 2.49
CA GLY A 133 -5.30 3.48 3.66
C GLY A 133 -5.12 1.98 3.94
N GLY A 134 -4.04 1.38 3.41
CA GLY A 134 -3.41 0.16 3.96
C GLY A 134 -4.21 -1.14 3.99
N LEU A 135 -5.53 -1.12 3.77
CA LEU A 135 -6.41 -2.29 3.96
C LEU A 135 -6.02 -3.47 3.07
N ASP A 136 -5.53 -3.20 1.87
CA ASP A 136 -5.05 -4.24 0.96
C ASP A 136 -3.80 -4.95 1.53
N GLU A 137 -2.87 -4.21 2.16
CA GLU A 137 -1.70 -4.78 2.85
C GLU A 137 -2.12 -5.60 4.07
N ILE A 138 -3.12 -5.14 4.83
CA ILE A 138 -3.69 -5.88 5.96
C ILE A 138 -4.29 -7.20 5.44
N ILE A 139 -5.07 -7.17 4.37
CA ILE A 139 -5.66 -8.37 3.76
C ILE A 139 -4.59 -9.35 3.32
N ILE A 140 -3.54 -8.87 2.65
CA ILE A 140 -2.40 -9.71 2.24
C ILE A 140 -1.71 -10.31 3.47
N SER A 141 -1.50 -9.54 4.54
CA SER A 141 -0.87 -10.02 5.77
C SER A 141 -1.70 -11.10 6.48
N LEU A 142 -3.03 -10.95 6.53
CA LEU A 142 -3.95 -11.92 7.14
C LEU A 142 -4.01 -13.20 6.31
N TYR A 143 -3.99 -13.07 4.98
CA TYR A 143 -3.92 -14.21 4.07
C TYR A 143 -2.59 -14.96 4.20
N ALA A 144 -1.47 -14.24 4.26
CA ALA A 144 -0.15 -14.81 4.52
C ALA A 144 -0.08 -15.49 5.91
N GLY A 145 -0.83 -14.99 6.89
CA GLY A 145 -1.03 -15.62 8.20
C GLY A 145 -1.87 -16.91 8.18
N GLY A 146 -2.39 -17.32 7.01
CA GLY A 146 -3.13 -18.57 6.83
C GLY A 146 -4.63 -18.47 7.09
N MET A 147 -5.17 -17.26 7.22
CA MET A 147 -6.62 -17.06 7.37
C MET A 147 -7.34 -17.34 6.05
N THR A 148 -8.49 -18.00 6.09
CA THR A 148 -9.30 -18.18 4.88
C THR A 148 -9.93 -16.84 4.46
N VAL A 149 -10.28 -16.69 3.19
CA VAL A 149 -10.99 -15.49 2.68
C VAL A 149 -12.22 -15.14 3.53
N ARG A 150 -12.94 -16.16 4.01
CA ARG A 150 -14.10 -15.99 4.88
C ARG A 150 -13.73 -15.50 6.28
N ASP A 151 -12.64 -16.03 6.84
CA ASP A 151 -12.14 -15.59 8.15
C ASP A 151 -11.62 -14.15 8.08
N ILE A 152 -10.95 -13.79 6.99
CA ILE A 152 -10.50 -12.41 6.72
C ILE A 152 -11.71 -11.48 6.66
N GLN A 153 -12.75 -11.83 5.90
CA GLN A 153 -13.97 -11.02 5.84
C GLN A 153 -14.56 -10.80 7.24
N HIS A 154 -14.74 -11.88 8.00
CA HIS A 154 -15.30 -11.79 9.35
C HIS A 154 -14.41 -10.96 10.28
N HIS A 155 -13.09 -11.11 10.17
CA HIS A 155 -12.13 -10.34 10.96
C HIS A 155 -12.18 -8.85 10.63
N LEU A 156 -12.27 -8.49 9.35
CA LEU A 156 -12.37 -7.10 8.91
C LEU A 156 -13.69 -6.47 9.36
N GLN A 157 -14.81 -7.18 9.21
CA GLN A 157 -16.11 -6.69 9.67
C GLN A 157 -16.12 -6.48 11.19
N ARG A 158 -15.57 -7.43 11.96
CA ARG A 158 -15.57 -7.35 13.43
C ARG A 158 -14.61 -6.28 13.98
N THR A 159 -13.45 -6.10 13.36
CA THR A 159 -12.37 -5.25 13.91
C THR A 159 -12.45 -3.82 13.36
N TYR A 160 -12.78 -3.67 12.07
CA TYR A 160 -12.76 -2.40 11.36
C TYR A 160 -14.15 -1.94 10.89
N GLY A 161 -15.19 -2.74 11.10
CA GLY A 161 -16.54 -2.41 10.64
C GLY A 161 -16.70 -2.43 9.11
N THR A 162 -15.68 -2.89 8.37
CA THR A 162 -15.68 -2.86 6.90
C THR A 162 -16.32 -4.12 6.33
N GLU A 163 -17.36 -3.95 5.52
CA GLU A 163 -17.97 -5.05 4.77
C GLU A 163 -17.32 -5.20 3.40
N LEU A 164 -16.47 -6.22 3.25
CA LEU A 164 -15.89 -6.59 1.96
C LEU A 164 -16.48 -7.91 1.44
N SER A 165 -16.72 -7.96 0.13
CA SER A 165 -17.14 -9.21 -0.51
C SER A 165 -15.97 -10.20 -0.60
N HIS A 166 -16.28 -11.50 -0.63
CA HIS A 166 -15.27 -12.55 -0.85
C HIS A 166 -14.53 -12.32 -2.18
N GLU A 167 -15.22 -11.89 -3.23
CA GLU A 167 -14.63 -11.61 -4.54
C GLU A 167 -13.62 -10.46 -4.46
N THR A 168 -13.91 -9.43 -3.67
CA THR A 168 -12.99 -8.30 -3.46
C THR A 168 -11.73 -8.76 -2.75
N ILE A 169 -11.87 -9.56 -1.68
CA ILE A 169 -10.72 -10.11 -0.94
C ILE A 169 -9.87 -11.00 -1.87
N SER A 170 -10.50 -11.88 -2.65
CA SER A 170 -9.78 -12.71 -3.62
C SER A 170 -9.03 -11.89 -4.66
N LYS A 171 -9.63 -10.84 -5.22
CA LYS A 171 -8.95 -9.95 -6.18
C LYS A 171 -7.71 -9.27 -5.58
N ILE A 172 -7.74 -8.91 -4.31
CA ILE A 172 -6.59 -8.30 -3.62
C ILE A 172 -5.49 -9.34 -3.41
N THR A 173 -5.84 -10.54 -2.97
CA THR A 173 -4.86 -11.62 -2.82
C THR A 173 -4.30 -12.08 -4.17
N ASP A 174 -5.06 -11.92 -5.25
CA ASP A 174 -4.60 -12.23 -6.60
C ASP A 174 -3.67 -11.14 -7.15
N ALA A 175 -3.76 -9.90 -6.66
CA ALA A 175 -2.92 -8.80 -7.12
C ALA A 175 -1.42 -9.01 -6.84
N VAL A 176 -1.08 -9.81 -5.81
CA VAL A 176 0.32 -10.16 -5.50
C VAL A 176 0.86 -11.30 -6.36
N LEU A 177 0.05 -11.94 -7.23
CA LEU A 177 0.52 -13.05 -8.07
C LEU A 177 1.61 -12.62 -9.05
N ASP A 178 1.55 -11.40 -9.56
CA ASP A 178 2.59 -10.85 -10.44
C ASP A 178 3.91 -10.66 -9.67
N GLU A 179 3.84 -10.18 -8.42
CA GLU A 179 5.00 -10.07 -7.54
C GLU A 179 5.58 -11.44 -7.17
N VAL A 180 4.74 -12.43 -6.91
CA VAL A 180 5.16 -13.82 -6.67
C VAL A 180 5.87 -14.38 -7.90
N THR A 181 5.37 -14.12 -9.10
CA THR A 181 5.98 -14.54 -10.37
C THR A 181 7.34 -13.85 -10.59
N ALA A 182 7.42 -12.55 -10.30
CA ALA A 182 8.67 -11.80 -10.34
C ALA A 182 9.69 -12.35 -9.32
N TRP A 183 9.25 -12.66 -8.10
CA TRP A 183 10.08 -13.29 -7.08
C TRP A 183 10.58 -14.68 -7.49
N GLN A 184 9.72 -15.51 -8.10
CA GLN A 184 10.08 -16.84 -8.59
C GLN A 184 11.13 -16.78 -9.72
N SER A 185 11.13 -15.71 -10.52
CA SER A 185 12.07 -15.52 -11.63
C SER A 185 13.27 -14.64 -11.28
N ARG A 186 13.37 -14.16 -10.03
CA ARG A 186 14.45 -13.25 -9.60
C ARG A 186 15.84 -13.84 -9.85
N PRO A 187 16.83 -13.00 -10.20
CA PRO A 187 18.21 -13.44 -10.30
C PRO A 187 18.72 -13.96 -8.95
N LEU A 188 19.54 -15.00 -8.99
CA LEU A 188 20.15 -15.65 -7.84
C LEU A 188 21.65 -15.38 -7.80
N GLU A 189 22.26 -15.58 -6.63
CA GLU A 189 23.70 -15.46 -6.47
C GLU A 189 24.44 -16.58 -7.21
N GLU A 190 25.70 -16.32 -7.55
CA GLU A 190 26.50 -17.24 -8.34
C GLU A 190 26.88 -18.51 -7.56
N ILE A 191 27.01 -18.44 -6.23
CA ILE A 191 27.52 -19.52 -5.41
C ILE A 191 26.62 -19.69 -4.17
N TYR A 192 26.13 -20.91 -3.97
CA TYR A 192 25.46 -21.32 -2.73
C TYR A 192 26.21 -22.52 -2.14
N PRO A 193 26.91 -22.38 -1.00
CA PRO A 193 27.62 -23.50 -0.37
C PRO A 193 26.78 -24.76 -0.14
N ILE A 194 25.50 -24.60 0.22
CA ILE A 194 24.60 -25.73 0.51
C ILE A 194 23.26 -25.45 -0.13
N VAL A 195 22.68 -26.43 -0.83
CA VAL A 195 21.30 -26.37 -1.32
C VAL A 195 20.50 -27.57 -0.82
N TYR A 196 19.42 -27.29 -0.08
CA TYR A 196 18.43 -28.28 0.33
C TYR A 196 17.30 -28.34 -0.68
N LEU A 197 16.96 -29.55 -1.11
CA LEU A 197 15.81 -29.83 -1.96
C LEU A 197 14.85 -30.71 -1.16
N ASP A 198 13.60 -30.26 -1.01
CA ASP A 198 12.57 -30.97 -0.27
C ASP A 198 11.23 -30.92 -1.02
N ALA A 199 10.30 -31.81 -0.66
CA ALA A 199 8.97 -31.88 -1.23
C ALA A 199 7.90 -32.10 -0.14
N LEU A 200 6.91 -31.20 -0.09
CA LEU A 200 5.77 -31.30 0.81
C LEU A 200 4.51 -31.67 0.04
N VAL A 201 3.79 -32.70 0.50
CA VAL A 201 2.53 -33.12 -0.11
C VAL A 201 1.39 -32.22 0.37
N VAL A 202 0.84 -31.43 -0.55
CA VAL A 202 -0.30 -30.53 -0.32
C VAL A 202 -1.54 -31.05 -1.03
N LYS A 203 -2.71 -30.85 -0.40
CA LYS A 203 -4.01 -31.14 -1.04
C LYS A 203 -4.44 -29.93 -1.85
N VAL A 204 -4.49 -30.08 -3.17
CA VAL A 204 -4.90 -29.02 -4.09
C VAL A 204 -6.21 -29.42 -4.76
N ARG A 205 -7.16 -28.49 -4.84
CA ARG A 205 -8.37 -28.69 -5.64
C ARG A 205 -8.05 -28.42 -7.10
N ASP A 206 -8.20 -29.44 -7.92
CA ASP A 206 -7.96 -29.42 -9.37
C ASP A 206 -9.27 -29.78 -10.07
N GLY A 207 -9.94 -28.76 -10.62
CA GLY A 207 -11.32 -28.86 -11.07
C GLY A 207 -12.27 -29.27 -9.94
N HIS A 208 -12.98 -30.40 -10.12
CA HIS A 208 -13.92 -30.92 -9.14
C HIS A 208 -13.32 -31.93 -8.15
N GLN A 209 -12.02 -32.24 -8.26
CA GLN A 209 -11.37 -33.25 -7.42
C GLN A 209 -10.27 -32.63 -6.56
N VAL A 210 -10.21 -33.02 -5.30
CA VAL A 210 -9.05 -32.72 -4.44
C VAL A 210 -8.01 -33.80 -4.66
N ARG A 211 -6.82 -33.40 -5.11
CA ARG A 211 -5.71 -34.30 -5.40
C ARG A 211 -4.50 -33.92 -4.57
N ASN A 212 -3.73 -34.92 -4.18
CA ASN A 212 -2.42 -34.68 -3.58
C ASN A 212 -1.47 -34.19 -4.69
N ARG A 213 -0.77 -33.09 -4.42
CA ARG A 213 0.28 -32.52 -5.27
C ARG A 213 1.54 -32.34 -4.43
N SER A 214 2.71 -32.46 -5.04
CA SER A 214 3.98 -32.21 -4.36
C SER A 214 4.41 -30.77 -4.61
N ALA A 215 4.56 -30.00 -3.53
CA ALA A 215 5.18 -28.69 -3.52
C ALA A 215 6.67 -28.88 -3.23
N HIS A 216 7.50 -28.77 -4.25
CA HIS A 216 8.95 -28.89 -4.16
C HIS A 216 9.54 -27.53 -3.81
N ILE A 217 10.48 -27.51 -2.86
CA ILE A 217 11.08 -26.30 -2.32
C ILE A 217 12.60 -26.45 -2.42
N ALA A 218 13.27 -25.42 -2.95
CA ALA A 218 14.73 -25.32 -2.92
C ALA A 218 15.13 -24.21 -1.94
N VAL A 219 16.01 -24.54 -0.99
CA VAL A 219 16.55 -23.60 -0.01
C VAL A 219 18.06 -23.59 -0.11
N GLY A 220 18.65 -22.44 -0.46
CA GLY A 220 20.09 -22.23 -0.52
C GLY A 220 20.59 -21.55 0.75
N VAL A 221 21.78 -21.92 1.20
CA VAL A 221 22.54 -21.16 2.20
C VAL A 221 23.55 -20.31 1.43
N ASP A 222 23.56 -19.00 1.65
CA ASP A 222 24.55 -18.10 1.02
C ASP A 222 25.92 -18.18 1.72
N LEU A 223 26.88 -17.37 1.25
CA LEU A 223 28.23 -17.30 1.82
C LEU A 223 28.27 -16.72 3.23
N ASP A 224 27.25 -15.96 3.62
CA ASP A 224 27.10 -15.40 4.96
C ASP A 224 26.39 -16.37 5.93
N GLY A 225 25.96 -17.53 5.44
CA GLY A 225 25.27 -18.56 6.23
C GLY A 225 23.76 -18.32 6.36
N VAL A 226 23.18 -17.38 5.62
CA VAL A 226 21.75 -17.08 5.64
C VAL A 226 21.01 -18.01 4.69
N LYS A 227 19.87 -18.54 5.16
CA LYS A 227 19.01 -19.44 4.39
C LYS A 227 18.03 -18.63 3.55
N HIS A 228 18.01 -18.89 2.25
CA HIS A 228 17.11 -18.28 1.28
C HIS A 228 16.30 -19.33 0.56
N VAL A 229 14.99 -19.11 0.43
CA VAL A 229 14.17 -19.90 -0.49
C VAL A 229 14.49 -19.46 -1.91
N LEU A 230 15.03 -20.38 -2.71
CA LEU A 230 15.43 -20.15 -4.10
C LEU A 230 14.24 -20.30 -5.05
N GLY A 231 13.31 -21.19 -4.74
CA GLY A 231 12.09 -21.38 -5.51
C GLY A 231 11.13 -22.40 -4.91
N ILE A 232 9.89 -22.38 -5.41
CA ILE A 232 8.81 -23.29 -5.02
C ILE A 232 8.09 -23.73 -6.30
N TRP A 233 7.86 -25.03 -6.46
CA TRP A 233 7.24 -25.61 -7.65
C TRP A 233 6.19 -26.66 -7.28
N VAL A 234 4.96 -26.50 -7.78
CA VAL A 234 3.87 -27.43 -7.49
C VAL A 234 3.62 -28.33 -8.70
N GLN A 235 3.78 -29.65 -8.54
CA GLN A 235 3.57 -30.62 -9.61
C GLN A 235 2.75 -31.85 -9.19
N ALA A 236 2.23 -32.59 -10.18
CA ALA A 236 1.41 -33.78 -9.98
C ALA A 236 2.15 -34.98 -9.40
N GLY A 237 3.48 -35.02 -9.51
CA GLY A 237 4.28 -36.16 -9.10
C GLY A 237 5.76 -35.80 -9.04
N GLU A 238 6.51 -36.68 -8.40
CA GLU A 238 7.95 -36.57 -8.17
C GLU A 238 8.69 -37.39 -9.24
N GLY A 239 9.78 -36.83 -9.79
CA GLY A 239 10.59 -37.56 -10.75
C GLY A 239 11.93 -36.90 -11.01
N ALA A 240 12.95 -37.69 -11.34
CA ALA A 240 14.32 -37.20 -11.58
C ALA A 240 14.38 -36.13 -12.69
N LYS A 241 13.52 -36.24 -13.72
CA LYS A 241 13.42 -35.24 -14.80
C LYS A 241 12.95 -33.87 -14.28
N PHE A 242 12.08 -33.86 -13.29
CA PHE A 242 11.60 -32.62 -12.69
C PHE A 242 12.72 -31.92 -11.92
N TRP A 243 13.43 -32.66 -11.05
CA TRP A 243 14.57 -32.11 -10.31
C TRP A 243 15.69 -31.62 -11.23
N ALA A 244 15.96 -32.34 -12.34
CA ALA A 244 16.89 -31.83 -13.36
C ALA A 244 16.42 -30.50 -13.97
N GLY A 245 15.11 -30.34 -14.17
CA GLY A 245 14.50 -29.07 -14.61
C GLY A 245 14.67 -27.96 -13.58
N VAL A 246 14.44 -28.24 -12.29
CA VAL A 246 14.65 -27.29 -11.18
C VAL A 246 16.11 -26.83 -11.14
N CYS A 247 17.08 -27.76 -11.21
CA CYS A 247 18.50 -27.40 -11.23
C CYS A 247 18.87 -26.56 -12.46
N ALA A 248 18.30 -26.87 -13.63
CA ALA A 248 18.52 -26.08 -14.84
C ALA A 248 17.95 -24.67 -14.72
N GLU A 249 16.77 -24.51 -14.10
CA GLU A 249 16.17 -23.22 -13.83
C GLU A 249 17.01 -22.38 -12.86
N LEU A 250 17.46 -22.96 -11.75
CA LEU A 250 18.35 -22.30 -10.79
C LEU A 250 19.64 -21.80 -11.48
N ARG A 251 20.21 -22.63 -12.36
CA ARG A 251 21.38 -22.25 -13.17
C ARG A 251 21.08 -21.09 -14.12
N ASN A 252 19.94 -21.12 -14.80
CA ASN A 252 19.53 -20.04 -15.71
C ASN A 252 19.27 -18.71 -14.97
N ARG A 253 18.92 -18.79 -13.69
CA ARG A 253 18.71 -17.62 -12.83
C ARG A 253 19.99 -17.04 -12.22
N GLY A 254 21.14 -17.71 -12.38
CA GLY A 254 22.44 -17.15 -11.99
C GLY A 254 23.35 -18.11 -11.21
N VAL A 255 22.80 -19.21 -10.67
CA VAL A 255 23.61 -20.16 -9.88
C VAL A 255 24.64 -20.84 -10.77
N LYS A 256 25.92 -20.67 -10.45
CA LYS A 256 27.05 -21.27 -11.17
C LYS A 256 27.62 -22.48 -10.45
N ASP A 257 27.67 -22.44 -9.12
CA ASP A 257 28.29 -23.49 -8.32
C ASP A 257 27.54 -23.77 -7.01
N VAL A 258 27.55 -25.03 -6.61
CA VAL A 258 26.96 -25.54 -5.36
C VAL A 258 27.91 -26.57 -4.78
N LEU A 259 28.32 -26.40 -3.53
CA LEU A 259 29.34 -27.26 -2.93
C LEU A 259 28.75 -28.54 -2.33
N ILE A 260 27.53 -28.47 -1.78
CA ILE A 260 26.84 -29.57 -1.09
C ILE A 260 25.36 -29.62 -1.48
#